data_AF-A0A915P9Z0-F1
#
_entry.id   AF-A0A915P9Z0-F1
#
_cell.length_a   1.000
_cell.length_b   1.000
_cell.length_c   1.000
_cell.angle_alpha   90.00
_cell.angle_beta   90.00
_cell.angle_gamma   90.00
#
_symmetry.space_group_name_H-M   'P 1'
#
loop_
_entity.id
_entity.type
_entity.pdbx_description
1 polymer ?
#
loop_
_entity_poly.entity_id
_entity_poly.type
_entity_poly.pdbx_seq_one_letter_code
_entity_poly.pdbx_strand_id
1 'polypeptide(L)'
;MFNNYFINIFFTLAFLCIIQICPINAYIFDCLNGCMCNTEEFAVHCHSLNLESLEVPKSKLRGFDVIGLTNNKIKNLPTESELLGKFPDLKAVDLEGNRNFDCSSLENYKKLTILSDCGKTEEELEEQKKKLPTSGKPTEDCDFECMANRRAEEFHQYLLRLWEMIKSKVSEISKKHGFDKFIDDIQKFFSEDP
;
A
#
# COMPACT_ATOMS: atom_id res chain seq x y z
N MET A 1 36.03 18.97 -30.78
CA MET A 1 35.12 17.80 -30.59
C MET A 1 35.28 17.08 -29.26
N PHE A 2 36.33 17.30 -28.45
CA PHE A 2 36.50 16.62 -27.15
C PHE A 2 35.64 17.18 -25.99
N ASN A 3 35.12 18.41 -26.12
CA ASN A 3 34.46 19.10 -25.01
C ASN A 3 33.05 18.56 -24.69
N ASN A 4 32.30 18.13 -25.72
CA ASN A 4 30.94 17.61 -25.53
C ASN A 4 30.90 16.22 -24.90
N TYR A 5 31.95 15.41 -25.06
CA TYR A 5 32.00 14.07 -24.47
C TYR A 5 32.20 14.14 -22.95
N PHE A 6 33.09 15.02 -22.48
CA PHE A 6 33.33 15.22 -21.05
C PHE A 6 32.11 15.83 -20.34
N ILE A 7 31.43 16.78 -20.97
CA ILE A 7 30.20 17.37 -20.43
C ILE A 7 29.10 16.30 -20.31
N ASN A 8 28.89 15.48 -21.34
CA ASN A 8 27.89 14.41 -21.30
C ASN A 8 28.20 13.33 -20.25
N ILE A 9 29.47 12.96 -20.07
CA ILE A 9 29.90 12.03 -19.01
C ILE A 9 29.66 12.63 -17.62
N PHE A 10 29.95 13.92 -17.45
CA PHE A 10 29.74 14.61 -16.18
C PHE A 10 28.25 14.70 -15.83
N PHE A 11 27.38 15.00 -16.81
CA PHE A 11 25.93 15.00 -16.62
C PHE A 11 25.38 13.59 -16.35
N THR A 12 25.87 12.55 -17.04
CA THR A 12 25.42 11.17 -16.77
C THR A 12 25.89 10.67 -15.40
N LEU A 13 27.12 10.95 -14.99
CA LEU A 13 27.62 10.61 -13.65
C LEU A 13 26.92 11.40 -12.56
N ALA A 14 26.64 12.69 -12.77
CA ALA A 14 25.86 13.50 -11.83
C ALA A 14 24.42 12.97 -11.70
N PHE A 15 23.78 12.59 -12.81
CA PHE A 15 22.44 12.00 -12.80
C PHE A 15 22.41 10.64 -12.08
N LEU A 16 23.42 9.79 -12.30
CA LEU A 16 23.60 8.52 -11.58
C LEU A 16 23.85 8.73 -10.07
N CYS A 17 24.59 9.77 -9.67
CA CYS A 17 24.78 10.12 -8.26
C CYS A 17 23.50 10.62 -7.60
N ILE A 18 22.65 11.38 -8.29
CA ILE A 18 21.38 11.88 -7.72
C ILE A 18 20.39 10.74 -7.45
N ILE A 19 20.40 9.68 -8.27
CA ILE A 19 19.53 8.50 -8.10
C ILE A 19 19.95 7.64 -6.88
N GLN A 20 21.22 7.70 -6.45
CA GLN A 20 21.71 6.87 -5.34
C GLN A 20 21.45 7.44 -3.92
N ILE A 21 20.92 8.66 -3.78
CA ILE A 21 20.87 9.35 -2.46
C ILE A 21 19.44 9.49 -1.91
N CYS A 22 18.44 8.83 -2.48
CA CYS A 22 17.13 8.76 -1.83
C CYS A 22 17.00 7.41 -1.12
N PRO A 23 17.46 7.27 0.14
CA PRO A 23 17.05 6.12 0.93
C PRO A 23 15.54 6.21 1.05
N ILE A 24 14.84 5.25 0.44
CA ILE A 24 13.42 5.01 0.66
C ILE A 24 13.32 4.47 2.10
N ASN A 25 13.48 5.35 3.07
CA ASN A 25 13.38 4.98 4.47
C ASN A 25 11.92 4.63 4.72
N ALA A 26 11.68 3.42 5.20
CA ALA A 26 10.40 3.12 5.78
C ALA A 26 10.14 4.06 6.95
N TYR A 27 8.89 4.48 7.09
CA TYR A 27 8.49 5.39 8.15
C TYR A 27 7.15 4.97 8.72
N ILE A 28 6.91 5.41 9.96
CA ILE A 28 5.68 5.17 10.69
C ILE A 28 5.04 6.51 10.98
N PHE A 29 3.74 6.63 10.75
CA PHE A 29 3.00 7.89 10.95
C PHE A 29 1.56 7.64 11.39
N ASP A 30 0.98 8.60 12.10
CA ASP A 30 -0.45 8.62 12.44
C ASP A 30 -1.28 8.80 11.16
N CYS A 31 -2.10 7.82 10.84
CA CYS A 31 -2.85 7.82 9.58
C CYS A 31 -4.38 7.76 9.77
N LEU A 32 -4.84 7.25 10.92
CA LEU A 32 -6.25 7.20 11.31
C LEU A 32 -6.38 7.65 12.78
N ASN A 33 -7.55 7.44 13.39
CA ASN A 33 -7.86 7.83 14.77
C ASN A 33 -7.02 7.05 15.81
N GLY A 34 -5.74 7.42 15.97
CA GLY A 34 -4.76 6.79 16.84
C GLY A 34 -4.03 5.58 16.24
N CYS A 35 -4.28 5.22 14.98
CA CYS A 35 -3.59 4.12 14.32
C CYS A 35 -2.28 4.55 13.69
N MET A 36 -1.29 3.66 13.76
CA MET A 36 0.05 3.84 13.17
C MET A 36 0.14 3.10 11.84
N CYS A 37 0.44 3.82 10.76
CA CYS A 37 0.72 3.22 9.46
C CYS A 37 2.22 2.99 9.29
N ASN A 38 2.63 1.75 9.05
CA ASN A 38 4.02 1.35 8.84
C ASN A 38 4.25 1.01 7.36
N THR A 39 5.08 1.81 6.67
CA THR A 39 5.37 1.60 5.25
C THR A 39 6.40 0.49 4.99
N GLU A 40 7.08 -0.03 6.01
CA GLU A 40 7.98 -1.19 5.88
C GLU A 40 7.18 -2.49 5.76
N GLU A 41 6.23 -2.62 6.68
CA GLU A 41 5.35 -3.78 6.83
C GLU A 41 4.13 -3.70 5.92
N PHE A 42 3.87 -2.53 5.32
CA PHE A 42 2.66 -2.24 4.56
C PHE A 42 1.38 -2.49 5.39
N ALA A 43 1.46 -2.20 6.70
CA ALA A 43 0.41 -2.49 7.66
C ALA A 43 -0.10 -1.23 8.36
N VAL A 44 -1.39 -1.22 8.69
CA VAL A 44 -2.03 -0.23 9.57
C VAL A 44 -2.28 -0.86 10.92
N HIS A 45 -1.62 -0.38 11.97
CA HIS A 45 -1.72 -0.90 13.33
C HIS A 45 -2.69 -0.07 14.17
N CYS A 46 -3.82 -0.67 14.52
CA CYS A 46 -4.89 -0.09 15.34
C CYS A 46 -5.16 -0.93 16.61
N HIS A 47 -4.14 -1.55 17.20
CA HIS A 47 -4.31 -2.51 18.29
C HIS A 47 -4.64 -1.85 19.62
N SER A 48 -5.61 -2.39 20.37
CA SER A 48 -5.91 -1.99 21.75
C SER A 48 -6.24 -0.51 21.98
N LEU A 49 -6.83 0.15 20.99
CA LEU A 49 -7.19 1.57 21.02
C LEU A 49 -8.61 1.82 21.58
N ASN A 50 -9.31 0.77 22.04
CA ASN A 50 -10.72 0.83 22.46
C ASN A 50 -11.68 1.32 21.37
N LEU A 51 -11.36 1.08 20.09
CA LEU A 51 -12.20 1.49 18.97
C LEU A 51 -13.52 0.73 18.97
N GLU A 52 -14.63 1.44 18.73
CA GLU A 52 -15.96 0.83 18.54
C GLU A 52 -16.30 0.65 17.05
N SER A 53 -15.63 1.41 16.18
CA SER A 53 -15.72 1.33 14.72
C SER A 53 -14.35 1.67 14.10
N LEU A 54 -14.10 1.12 12.91
CA LEU A 54 -12.99 1.56 12.07
C LEU A 54 -13.41 2.80 11.28
N GLU A 55 -12.82 3.94 11.59
CA GLU A 55 -12.96 5.13 10.75
C GLU A 55 -12.11 4.98 9.49
N VAL A 56 -12.74 5.16 8.33
CA VAL A 56 -12.03 5.14 7.05
C VAL A 56 -11.43 6.52 6.73
N PRO A 57 -10.25 6.58 6.10
CA PRO A 57 -9.59 7.85 5.82
C PRO A 57 -10.40 8.73 4.85
N LYS A 58 -10.22 10.05 4.94
CA LYS A 58 -10.88 10.99 4.00
C LYS A 58 -10.39 10.77 2.57
N SER A 59 -9.07 10.65 2.38
CA SER A 59 -8.40 10.29 1.14
C SER A 59 -8.18 8.79 1.02
N LYS A 60 -7.85 8.29 -0.18
CA LYS A 60 -7.43 6.91 -0.37
C LYS A 60 -6.03 6.71 0.21
N LEU A 61 -5.84 5.62 0.94
CA LEU A 61 -4.56 5.19 1.48
C LEU A 61 -4.11 3.92 0.74
N ARG A 62 -3.09 4.04 -0.11
CA ARG A 62 -2.57 2.95 -0.95
C ARG A 62 -1.31 2.35 -0.34
N GLY A 63 -0.95 1.14 -0.79
CA GLY A 63 0.28 0.47 -0.37
C GLY A 63 0.21 -0.18 1.00
N PHE A 64 -0.98 -0.31 1.59
CA PHE A 64 -1.20 -1.08 2.83
C PHE A 64 -2.06 -2.28 2.51
N ASP A 65 -1.57 -3.48 2.82
CA ASP A 65 -2.24 -4.74 2.54
C ASP A 65 -2.86 -5.41 3.77
N VAL A 66 -2.53 -4.94 4.97
CA VAL A 66 -3.12 -5.41 6.23
C VAL A 66 -3.57 -4.25 7.12
N ILE A 67 -4.75 -4.39 7.75
CA ILE A 67 -5.19 -3.55 8.87
C ILE A 67 -5.34 -4.42 10.12
N GLY A 68 -4.56 -4.13 11.16
CA GLY A 68 -4.63 -4.79 12.45
C GLY A 68 -5.55 -4.06 13.43
N LEU A 69 -6.67 -4.66 13.80
CA LEU A 69 -7.68 -4.12 14.72
C LEU A 69 -7.83 -4.95 16.00
N THR A 70 -6.80 -5.71 16.36
CA THR A 70 -6.93 -6.64 17.49
C THR A 70 -7.21 -5.95 18.81
N ASN A 71 -7.95 -6.64 19.68
CA ASN A 71 -8.25 -6.21 21.05
C ASN A 71 -8.95 -4.84 21.14
N ASN A 72 -9.93 -4.59 20.27
CA ASN A 72 -10.81 -3.42 20.32
C ASN A 72 -12.24 -3.81 20.76
N LYS A 73 -13.21 -2.94 20.52
CA LYS A 73 -14.65 -3.12 20.77
C LYS A 73 -15.46 -3.04 19.49
N ILE A 74 -14.85 -3.39 18.35
CA ILE A 74 -15.47 -3.32 17.03
C ILE A 74 -16.65 -4.28 16.98
N LYS A 75 -17.84 -3.75 16.64
CA LYS A 75 -19.05 -4.56 16.45
C LYS A 75 -19.29 -4.91 14.99
N ASN A 76 -18.97 -3.98 14.10
CA ASN A 76 -19.15 -4.11 12.66
C ASN A 76 -17.98 -3.45 11.95
N LEU A 77 -17.59 -4.03 10.80
CA LEU A 77 -16.68 -3.38 9.87
C LEU A 77 -17.48 -2.56 8.84
N PRO A 78 -16.85 -1.52 8.25
CA PRO A 78 -17.33 -0.94 7.00
C PRO A 78 -17.43 -2.00 5.91
N THR A 79 -18.32 -1.81 4.95
CA THR A 79 -18.54 -2.78 3.86
C THR A 79 -17.25 -3.05 3.07
N GLU A 80 -17.11 -4.25 2.49
CA GLU A 80 -15.93 -4.60 1.67
C GLU A 80 -15.65 -3.57 0.56
N SER A 81 -16.70 -3.04 -0.07
CA SER A 81 -16.58 -1.99 -1.10
C SER A 81 -16.03 -0.68 -0.54
N GLU A 82 -16.45 -0.29 0.66
CA GLU A 82 -15.95 0.92 1.32
C GLU A 82 -14.49 0.77 1.73
N LEU A 83 -14.13 -0.37 2.33
CA LEU A 83 -12.75 -0.70 2.68
C LEU A 83 -11.85 -0.67 1.45
N LEU A 84 -12.19 -1.38 0.37
CA LEU A 84 -11.39 -1.39 -0.85
C LEU A 84 -11.41 -0.05 -1.60
N GLY A 85 -12.48 0.74 -1.44
CA GLY A 85 -12.56 2.09 -1.97
C GLY A 85 -11.52 3.02 -1.35
N LYS A 86 -11.21 2.80 -0.06
CA LYS A 86 -10.32 3.64 0.76
C LYS A 86 -8.92 3.07 0.90
N PHE A 87 -8.79 1.75 0.95
CA PHE A 87 -7.55 0.97 0.99
C PHE A 87 -7.51 0.02 -0.22
N PRO A 88 -7.12 0.51 -1.42
CA PRO A 88 -7.25 -0.26 -2.65
C PRO A 88 -6.36 -1.50 -2.73
N ASP A 89 -5.27 -1.53 -1.96
CA ASP A 89 -4.30 -2.62 -1.93
C ASP A 89 -4.53 -3.56 -0.73
N LEU A 90 -5.60 -3.34 0.06
CA LEU A 90 -5.93 -4.14 1.24
C LEU A 90 -6.24 -5.58 0.86
N LYS A 91 -5.60 -6.51 1.56
CA LYS A 91 -5.78 -7.97 1.41
C LYS A 91 -6.42 -8.58 2.65
N ALA A 92 -6.08 -8.08 3.84
CA ALA A 92 -6.57 -8.66 5.08
C ALA A 92 -6.90 -7.64 6.17
N VAL A 93 -7.83 -8.01 7.04
CA VAL A 93 -8.15 -7.29 8.27
C VAL A 93 -8.11 -8.27 9.44
N ASP A 94 -7.31 -7.95 10.45
CA ASP A 94 -7.21 -8.73 11.67
C ASP A 94 -8.12 -8.14 12.76
N LEU A 95 -9.18 -8.86 13.11
CA LEU A 95 -10.19 -8.49 14.11
C LEU A 95 -10.13 -9.33 15.39
N GLU A 96 -9.09 -10.13 15.61
CA GLU A 96 -8.97 -10.98 16.81
C GLU A 96 -9.14 -10.16 18.11
N GLY A 97 -9.77 -10.74 19.13
CA GLY A 97 -10.03 -10.08 20.42
C GLY A 97 -11.24 -9.13 20.47
N ASN A 98 -11.99 -8.95 19.36
CA ASN A 98 -13.21 -8.15 19.33
C ASN A 98 -14.45 -9.00 19.68
N ARG A 99 -14.65 -9.27 20.99
CA ARG A 99 -15.64 -10.25 21.49
C ARG A 99 -17.10 -10.05 21.07
N ASN A 100 -17.50 -8.82 20.77
CA ASN A 100 -18.88 -8.46 20.40
C ASN A 100 -19.05 -8.21 18.90
N PHE A 101 -18.09 -8.66 18.09
CA PHE A 101 -18.17 -8.53 16.65
C PHE A 101 -19.31 -9.37 16.07
N ASP A 102 -20.04 -8.82 15.10
CA ASP A 102 -21.09 -9.55 14.39
C ASP A 102 -20.47 -10.56 13.41
N CYS A 103 -20.28 -11.79 13.88
CA CYS A 103 -19.73 -12.89 13.11
C CYS A 103 -20.57 -13.26 11.88
N SER A 104 -21.87 -12.96 11.86
CA SER A 104 -22.72 -13.22 10.70
C SER A 104 -22.38 -12.31 9.51
N SER A 105 -21.79 -11.13 9.80
CA SER A 105 -21.38 -10.18 8.77
C SER A 105 -20.20 -10.66 7.92
N LEU A 106 -19.45 -11.68 8.38
CA LEU A 106 -18.24 -12.18 7.72
C LEU A 106 -18.49 -12.71 6.30
N GLU A 107 -19.67 -13.25 6.02
CA GLU A 107 -20.04 -13.76 4.68
C GLU A 107 -20.06 -12.66 3.60
N ASN A 108 -20.10 -11.39 4.00
CA ASN A 108 -20.12 -10.24 3.10
C ASN A 108 -18.73 -9.84 2.59
N TYR A 109 -17.65 -10.44 3.11
CA TYR A 109 -16.26 -10.16 2.72
C TYR A 109 -15.74 -11.34 1.90
N LYS A 110 -15.73 -11.18 0.57
CA LYS A 110 -15.38 -12.25 -0.39
C LYS A 110 -13.95 -12.13 -0.92
N LYS A 111 -13.44 -10.90 -0.99
CA LYS A 111 -12.11 -10.55 -1.50
C LYS A 111 -11.12 -10.35 -0.36
N LEU A 112 -11.59 -9.76 0.74
CA LEU A 112 -10.77 -9.52 1.92
C LEU A 112 -10.75 -10.74 2.83
N THR A 113 -9.56 -11.10 3.29
CA THR A 113 -9.41 -12.11 4.35
C THR A 113 -9.65 -11.45 5.70
N ILE A 114 -10.69 -11.87 6.42
CA ILE A 114 -10.99 -11.38 7.77
C ILE A 114 -10.55 -12.45 8.79
N LEU A 115 -9.57 -12.11 9.63
CA LEU A 115 -9.20 -12.92 10.79
C LEU A 115 -10.06 -12.50 11.96
N SER A 116 -10.68 -13.45 12.64
CA SER A 116 -11.54 -13.17 13.79
C SER A 116 -11.72 -14.42 14.63
N ASP A 117 -12.09 -14.23 15.90
CA ASP A 117 -12.38 -15.31 16.85
C ASP A 117 -13.73 -16.01 16.58
N CYS A 118 -14.39 -15.68 15.47
CA CYS A 118 -15.74 -16.15 15.17
C CYS A 118 -15.76 -17.65 14.86
N GLY A 119 -16.12 -18.45 15.86
CA GLY A 119 -16.45 -19.88 15.71
C GLY A 119 -15.28 -20.76 15.24
N LYS A 120 -14.04 -20.26 15.31
CA LYS A 120 -12.83 -20.97 14.91
C LYS A 120 -12.09 -21.49 16.13
N THR A 121 -11.52 -22.66 15.98
CA THR A 121 -10.51 -23.20 16.89
C THR A 121 -9.16 -22.50 16.69
N GLU A 122 -8.27 -22.61 17.67
CA GLU A 122 -6.91 -22.03 17.59
C GLU A 122 -6.15 -22.54 16.36
N GLU A 123 -6.30 -23.83 16.03
CA GLU A 123 -5.64 -24.46 14.88
C GLU A 123 -6.12 -23.89 13.54
N GLU A 124 -7.43 -23.66 13.40
CA GLU A 124 -8.02 -23.04 12.21
C GLU A 124 -7.57 -21.58 12.03
N LEU A 125 -7.38 -20.87 13.14
CA LEU A 125 -6.90 -19.51 13.15
C LEU A 125 -5.43 -19.42 12.71
N GLU A 126 -4.58 -20.31 13.22
CA GLU A 126 -3.17 -20.41 12.82
C GLU A 126 -3.00 -20.82 11.35
N GLU A 127 -3.85 -21.70 10.84
CA GLU A 127 -3.83 -22.02 9.41
C GLU A 127 -4.27 -20.83 8.54
N GLN A 128 -5.23 -20.03 9.01
CA GLN A 128 -5.64 -18.82 8.31
C GLN A 128 -4.55 -17.74 8.31
N LYS A 129 -3.79 -17.61 9.41
CA LYS A 129 -2.65 -16.69 9.50
C LYS A 129 -1.56 -16.99 8.48
N LYS A 130 -1.35 -18.26 8.11
CA LYS A 130 -0.42 -18.65 7.04
C LYS A 130 -0.82 -18.14 5.65
N LYS A 131 -2.09 -17.82 5.43
CA LYS A 131 -2.61 -17.29 4.16
C LYS A 131 -2.46 -15.77 4.04
N LEU A 132 -2.08 -15.11 5.13
CA LEU A 132 -1.85 -13.67 5.13
C LEU A 132 -0.55 -13.31 4.41
N PRO A 133 -0.43 -12.08 3.91
CA PRO A 133 0.85 -11.55 3.49
C PRO A 133 1.79 -11.53 4.70
N THR A 134 2.72 -12.48 4.78
CA THR A 134 3.75 -12.48 5.82
C THR A 134 4.74 -11.37 5.53
N SER A 135 4.94 -10.48 6.50
CA SER A 135 5.95 -9.42 6.49
C SER A 135 7.35 -10.03 6.37
N GLY A 136 7.82 -10.22 5.14
CA GLY A 136 9.23 -10.24 4.71
C GLY A 136 10.23 -11.21 5.37
N LYS A 137 9.82 -12.15 6.22
CA LYS A 137 10.76 -13.10 6.85
C LYS A 137 10.92 -14.36 5.98
N PRO A 138 12.18 -14.75 5.63
CA PRO A 138 12.42 -15.97 4.88
C PRO A 138 11.93 -17.17 5.69
N THR A 139 11.24 -18.09 5.04
CA THR A 139 10.87 -19.39 5.62
C THR A 139 11.73 -20.49 5.00
N GLU A 140 11.72 -21.69 5.57
CA GLU A 140 12.36 -22.85 4.93
C GLU A 140 11.75 -23.15 3.55
N ASP A 141 10.45 -22.87 3.37
CA ASP A 141 9.71 -23.09 2.12
C ASP A 141 9.91 -21.96 1.08
N CYS A 142 10.32 -20.76 1.51
CA CYS A 142 10.60 -19.61 0.63
C CYS A 142 11.72 -18.77 1.23
N ASP A 143 12.93 -19.05 0.75
CA ASP A 143 14.16 -18.37 1.15
C ASP A 143 14.19 -16.90 0.70
N PHE A 144 15.31 -16.23 1.00
CA PHE A 144 15.48 -14.81 0.66
C PHE A 144 15.35 -14.56 -0.86
N GLU A 145 15.85 -15.45 -1.71
CA GLU A 145 15.78 -15.30 -3.16
C GLU A 145 14.34 -15.42 -3.66
N CYS A 146 13.61 -16.45 -3.19
CA CYS A 146 12.18 -16.61 -3.44
C CYS A 146 11.40 -15.35 -3.06
N MET A 147 11.64 -14.81 -1.86
CA MET A 147 10.97 -13.59 -1.39
C MET A 147 11.34 -12.35 -2.19
N ALA A 148 12.61 -12.18 -2.55
CA ALA A 148 13.08 -11.05 -3.35
C ALA A 148 12.41 -11.05 -4.73
N ASN A 149 12.34 -12.21 -5.38
CA ASN A 149 11.67 -12.38 -6.66
C ASN A 149 10.16 -12.11 -6.55
N ARG A 150 9.50 -12.62 -5.51
CA ARG A 150 8.08 -12.35 -5.25
C ARG A 150 7.82 -10.87 -5.07
N ARG A 151 8.64 -10.17 -4.26
CA ARG A 151 8.48 -8.75 -3.98
C ARG A 151 8.81 -7.88 -5.21
N ALA A 152 9.76 -8.30 -6.04
CA ALA A 152 10.04 -7.67 -7.32
C ALA A 152 8.84 -7.77 -8.28
N GLU A 153 8.19 -8.93 -8.35
CA GLU A 153 6.97 -9.11 -9.17
C GLU A 153 5.80 -8.28 -8.62
N GLU A 154 5.56 -8.28 -7.31
CA GLU A 154 4.53 -7.43 -6.69
C GLU A 154 4.77 -5.95 -6.96
N PHE A 155 6.02 -5.49 -6.87
CA PHE A 155 6.41 -4.14 -7.21
C PHE A 155 6.22 -3.84 -8.70
N HIS A 156 6.56 -4.77 -9.59
CA HIS A 156 6.33 -4.62 -11.02
C HIS A 156 4.85 -4.46 -11.34
N GLN A 157 3.98 -5.31 -10.77
CA GLN A 157 2.54 -5.20 -10.93
C GLN A 157 1.99 -3.87 -10.39
N TYR A 158 2.53 -3.39 -9.27
CA TYR A 158 2.19 -2.07 -8.75
C TYR A 158 2.58 -0.94 -9.71
N LEU A 159 3.80 -0.98 -10.28
CA LEU A 159 4.24 -0.01 -11.28
C LEU A 159 3.36 -0.02 -12.54
N LEU A 160 2.94 -1.19 -13.01
CA LEU A 160 1.99 -1.30 -14.13
C LEU A 160 0.66 -0.62 -13.80
N ARG A 161 0.11 -0.84 -12.59
CA ARG A 161 -1.12 -0.17 -12.15
C ARG A 161 -0.96 1.35 -12.06
N LEU A 162 0.17 1.82 -11.52
CA LEU A 162 0.48 3.26 -11.50
C LEU A 162 0.57 3.83 -12.90
N TRP A 163 1.20 3.11 -13.83
CA TRP A 163 1.29 3.52 -15.22
C TRP A 163 -0.08 3.67 -15.89
N GLU A 164 -0.99 2.72 -15.66
CA GLU A 164 -2.37 2.83 -16.15
C GLU A 164 -3.10 4.05 -15.58
N MET A 165 -2.89 4.36 -14.29
CA MET A 165 -3.45 5.56 -13.68
C MET A 165 -2.89 6.84 -14.28
N ILE A 166 -1.58 6.91 -14.51
CA ILE A 166 -0.92 8.04 -15.17
C ILE A 166 -1.48 8.21 -16.58
N LYS A 167 -1.51 7.15 -17.40
CA LYS A 167 -2.07 7.19 -18.75
C LYS A 167 -3.52 7.68 -18.76
N SER A 168 -4.34 7.19 -17.84
CA SER A 168 -5.73 7.63 -17.70
C SER A 168 -5.82 9.13 -17.41
N LYS A 169 -5.00 9.63 -16.47
CA LYS A 169 -4.99 11.05 -16.11
C LYS A 169 -4.46 11.94 -17.24
N VAL A 170 -3.40 11.52 -17.92
CA VAL A 170 -2.86 12.21 -19.10
C VAL A 170 -3.90 12.27 -20.21
N SER A 171 -4.62 11.18 -20.48
CA SER A 171 -5.70 11.17 -21.48
C SER A 171 -6.84 12.13 -21.13
N GLU A 172 -7.23 12.19 -19.86
CA GLU A 172 -8.26 13.12 -19.37
C GLU A 172 -7.81 14.58 -19.57
N ILE A 173 -6.58 14.90 -19.17
CA ILE A 173 -6.01 16.26 -19.33
C ILE A 173 -5.89 16.62 -20.81
N SER A 174 -5.37 15.71 -21.63
CA SER A 174 -5.22 15.91 -23.07
C SER A 174 -6.56 16.18 -23.76
N LYS A 175 -7.62 15.44 -23.42
CA LYS A 175 -8.97 15.69 -23.94
C LYS A 175 -9.53 17.05 -23.52
N LYS A 176 -9.22 17.51 -22.31
CA LYS A 176 -9.77 18.74 -21.73
C LYS A 176 -9.01 20.00 -22.16
N HIS A 177 -7.70 19.91 -22.30
CA HIS A 177 -6.80 21.06 -22.45
C HIS A 177 -5.93 21.02 -23.71
N GLY A 178 -5.94 19.91 -24.47
CA GLY A 178 -5.03 19.64 -25.58
C GLY A 178 -3.72 18.99 -25.09
N PHE A 179 -3.21 18.01 -25.85
CA PHE A 179 -1.94 17.33 -25.50
C PHE A 179 -0.76 18.30 -25.50
N ASP A 180 -0.72 19.22 -26.47
CA ASP A 180 0.37 20.19 -26.62
C ASP A 180 0.48 21.11 -25.39
N LYS A 181 -0.67 21.58 -24.87
CA LYS A 181 -0.70 22.41 -23.66
C LYS A 181 -0.20 21.66 -22.42
N PHE A 182 -0.50 20.37 -22.30
CA PHE A 182 0.00 19.53 -21.21
C PHE A 182 1.52 19.35 -21.28
N ILE A 183 2.07 19.16 -22.48
CA ILE A 183 3.52 19.08 -22.69
C ILE A 183 4.20 20.42 -22.38
N ASP A 184 3.62 21.54 -22.81
CA ASP A 184 4.10 22.88 -22.49
C ASP A 184 4.09 23.14 -20.97
N ASP A 185 3.01 22.77 -20.26
CA ASP A 185 2.89 22.95 -18.81
C ASP A 185 3.93 22.09 -18.06
N ILE A 186 4.21 20.85 -18.53
CA ILE A 186 5.29 20.01 -18.00
C ILE A 186 6.66 20.65 -18.24
N GLN A 187 6.93 21.07 -19.49
CA GLN A 187 8.19 21.70 -19.84
C GLN A 187 8.43 22.92 -18.96
N LYS A 188 7.39 23.74 -18.76
CA LYS A 188 7.44 24.91 -17.89
C LYS A 188 7.70 24.56 -16.43
N PHE A 189 7.03 23.54 -15.89
CA PHE A 189 7.27 23.05 -14.53
C PHE A 189 8.73 22.61 -14.29
N PHE A 190 9.36 21.96 -15.29
CA PHE A 190 10.76 21.54 -15.21
C PHE A 190 11.78 22.61 -15.66
N SER A 191 11.31 23.71 -16.25
CA SER A 191 12.16 24.84 -16.70
C SER A 191 12.11 26.03 -15.74
N GLU A 192 11.11 26.10 -14.88
CA GLU A 192 11.10 27.00 -13.72
C GLU A 192 12.00 26.40 -12.64
N ASP A 193 13.28 26.78 -12.66
CA ASP A 193 14.17 26.61 -11.51
C ASP A 193 13.55 27.32 -10.28
N PRO A 194 13.66 26.75 -9.06
CA PRO A 194 13.22 27.43 -7.83
C PRO A 194 14.00 28.72 -7.53
#